data_AF-A0A9E2TXE4-F1
#
_entry.id   AF-A0A9E2TXE4-F1
#
_cell.length_a   1.000
_cell.length_b   1.000
_cell.length_c   1.000
_cell.angle_alpha   90.00
_cell.angle_beta   90.00
_cell.angle_gamma   90.00
#
_symmetry.space_group_name_H-M   'P 1'
#
loop_
_entity.id
_entity.type
_entity.pdbx_description
1 polymer ?
#
loop_
_entity_poly.entity_id
_entity_poly.type
_entity_poly.pdbx_seq_one_letter_code
_entity_poly.pdbx_strand_id
1 'polypeptide(L)'
;MRKLFILMAVLVSFMLVISWKTQMTQSSGYTELFNGKDLSGWYTYQRKPEPTSRVEGLKMVDGSYIEPIGLNKDPLGVFSVVELDGESVIRISGETFGILVTNESFENYHFTLEFKWGEKKYPPREDQKRDSGICYHSFGEEGAQGGVWMKSVECQIQEGDVGDLWCVNATTAQVNISDPEERFIYDPSGPLHTFDWRNVRHCKRSIDF
;
A
#
# COMPACT_ATOMS: atom_id res chain seq x y z
N MET A 1 -47.60 -33.04 -60.38
CA MET A 1 -47.32 -34.42 -59.91
C MET A 1 -45.87 -34.41 -59.39
N ARG A 2 -45.62 -34.34 -58.06
CA ARG A 2 -45.22 -35.48 -57.17
C ARG A 2 -43.96 -36.20 -57.71
N LYS A 3 -42.79 -36.35 -57.06
CA LYS A 3 -42.33 -36.40 -55.63
C LYS A 3 -40.82 -36.06 -55.63
N LEU A 4 -40.28 -35.19 -54.77
CA LEU A 4 -39.67 -35.47 -53.45
C LEU A 4 -38.87 -36.79 -53.33
N PHE A 5 -37.53 -36.70 -53.27
CA PHE A 5 -36.69 -37.57 -52.42
C PHE A 5 -35.47 -36.78 -51.91
N ILE A 6 -35.49 -36.59 -50.60
CA ILE A 6 -34.42 -36.12 -49.72
C ILE A 6 -33.42 -37.27 -49.57
N LEU A 7 -32.10 -37.02 -49.55
CA LEU A 7 -31.19 -37.81 -48.71
C LEU A 7 -29.86 -37.10 -48.39
N MET A 8 -29.73 -36.82 -47.10
CA MET A 8 -28.55 -36.80 -46.23
C MET A 8 -27.37 -35.85 -46.51
N ALA A 9 -27.39 -34.77 -45.72
CA ALA A 9 -26.24 -34.03 -45.25
C ALA A 9 -25.30 -34.88 -44.39
N VAL A 10 -23.99 -34.70 -44.59
CA VAL A 10 -22.97 -34.88 -43.54
C VAL A 10 -22.00 -33.70 -43.65
N LEU A 11 -22.41 -32.56 -43.09
CA LEU A 11 -21.52 -31.44 -42.80
C LEU A 11 -20.93 -31.70 -41.42
N VAL A 12 -19.72 -32.25 -41.38
CA VAL A 12 -18.94 -32.35 -40.14
C VAL A 12 -18.49 -30.94 -39.79
N SER A 13 -19.29 -30.23 -38.99
CA SER A 13 -18.87 -28.99 -38.36
C SER A 13 -17.82 -29.32 -37.30
N PHE A 14 -16.55 -29.07 -37.60
CA PHE A 14 -15.48 -29.02 -36.60
C PHE A 14 -15.69 -27.77 -35.73
N MET A 15 -16.55 -27.87 -34.71
CA MET A 15 -16.55 -26.89 -33.62
C MET A 15 -15.31 -27.15 -32.77
N LEU A 16 -14.26 -26.37 -33.01
CA LEU A 16 -13.16 -26.21 -32.07
C LEU A 16 -13.74 -25.54 -30.81
N VAL A 17 -14.18 -26.36 -29.86
CA VAL A 17 -14.45 -25.92 -28.50
C VAL A 17 -13.09 -25.64 -27.87
N ILE A 18 -12.63 -24.39 -28.01
CA ILE A 18 -11.51 -23.89 -27.21
C ILE A 18 -12.01 -23.86 -25.78
N SER A 19 -11.77 -24.96 -25.05
CA SER A 19 -11.95 -25.01 -23.62
C SER A 19 -10.88 -24.09 -23.03
N TRP A 20 -11.25 -22.83 -22.80
CA TRP A 20 -10.55 -22.04 -21.80
C TRP A 20 -10.78 -22.75 -20.48
N LYS A 21 -9.80 -23.58 -20.10
CA LYS A 21 -9.64 -23.97 -18.72
C LYS A 21 -9.31 -22.67 -17.98
N THR A 22 -10.32 -22.04 -17.41
CA THR A 22 -10.13 -21.11 -16.32
C THR A 22 -9.37 -21.89 -15.27
N GLN A 23 -8.07 -21.67 -15.20
CA GLN A 23 -7.25 -22.24 -14.15
C GLN A 23 -7.69 -21.50 -12.89
N MET A 24 -8.68 -22.08 -12.21
CA MET A 24 -9.01 -21.71 -10.85
C MET A 24 -7.74 -21.99 -10.05
N THR A 25 -6.93 -20.96 -9.85
CA THR A 25 -5.91 -20.95 -8.82
C THR A 25 -6.64 -21.31 -7.53
N GLN A 26 -6.27 -22.46 -6.98
CA GLN A 26 -6.74 -22.96 -5.71
C GLN A 26 -6.50 -21.85 -4.68
N SER A 27 -7.57 -21.24 -4.16
CA SER A 27 -7.44 -20.08 -3.29
C SER A 27 -6.71 -20.49 -2.02
N SER A 28 -5.61 -19.84 -1.74
CA SER A 28 -4.83 -19.95 -0.50
C SER A 28 -5.58 -19.42 0.72
N GLY A 29 -6.88 -19.10 0.59
CA GLY A 29 -7.64 -18.30 1.55
C GLY A 29 -7.31 -16.81 1.51
N TYR A 30 -6.34 -16.38 0.70
CA TYR A 30 -5.99 -14.96 0.51
C TYR A 30 -6.77 -14.32 -0.63
N THR A 31 -7.01 -13.02 -0.48
CA THR A 31 -7.55 -12.14 -1.53
C THR A 31 -6.43 -11.22 -2.00
N GLU A 32 -6.21 -11.19 -3.32
CA GLU A 32 -5.25 -10.27 -3.93
C GLU A 32 -5.74 -8.83 -3.82
N LEU A 33 -4.99 -7.97 -3.14
CA LEU A 33 -5.29 -6.54 -3.05
C LEU A 33 -4.74 -5.77 -4.27
N PHE A 34 -3.66 -6.25 -4.88
CA PHE A 34 -3.13 -5.70 -6.12
C PHE A 34 -3.48 -6.63 -7.29
N ASN A 35 -4.14 -6.08 -8.31
CA ASN A 35 -4.65 -6.87 -9.43
C ASN A 35 -3.61 -7.19 -10.53
N GLY A 36 -2.35 -6.74 -10.37
CA GLY A 36 -1.27 -6.95 -11.34
C GLY A 36 -1.33 -6.08 -12.61
N LYS A 37 -2.22 -5.09 -12.67
CA LYS A 37 -2.46 -4.29 -13.89
C LYS A 37 -2.48 -2.79 -13.62
N ASP A 38 -3.23 -2.37 -12.61
CA ASP A 38 -3.45 -0.96 -12.27
C ASP A 38 -3.76 -0.81 -10.77
N LEU A 39 -4.06 0.42 -10.35
CA LEU A 39 -4.40 0.75 -8.97
C LEU A 39 -5.91 0.74 -8.71
N SER A 40 -6.73 0.08 -9.55
CA SER A 40 -8.14 -0.07 -9.23
C SER A 40 -8.32 -0.87 -7.93
N GLY A 41 -9.24 -0.40 -7.09
CA GLY A 41 -9.37 -0.88 -5.71
C GLY A 41 -8.64 -0.01 -4.68
N TRP A 42 -7.91 1.01 -5.14
CA TRP A 42 -7.17 1.95 -4.30
C TRP A 42 -7.51 3.41 -4.63
N TYR A 43 -7.30 4.29 -3.66
CA TYR A 43 -7.28 5.73 -3.84
C TYR A 43 -5.96 6.31 -3.33
N THR A 44 -5.59 7.50 -3.82
CA THR A 44 -4.36 8.18 -3.42
C THR A 44 -4.64 9.49 -2.73
N TYR A 45 -3.83 9.85 -1.75
CA TYR A 45 -3.73 11.22 -1.25
C TYR A 45 -2.27 11.63 -1.15
N GLN A 46 -1.97 12.84 -1.60
CA GLN A 46 -0.62 13.41 -1.54
C GLN A 46 -0.65 14.75 -0.85
N ARG A 47 0.33 14.98 0.04
CA ARG A 47 0.42 16.23 0.78
C ARG A 47 0.85 17.40 -0.10
N LYS A 48 1.11 18.53 0.53
CA LYS A 48 1.83 19.65 -0.07
C LYS A 48 3.21 19.16 -0.60
N PRO A 49 3.50 19.33 -1.90
CA PRO A 49 4.76 18.88 -2.47
C PRO A 49 5.94 19.73 -1.98
N GLU A 50 7.14 19.19 -2.10
CA GLU A 50 8.36 19.99 -1.90
C GLU A 50 8.51 21.03 -3.02
N PRO A 51 9.07 22.23 -2.76
CA PRO A 51 9.28 23.26 -3.79
C PRO A 51 10.11 22.80 -4.99
N THR A 52 10.93 21.76 -4.79
CA THR A 52 11.76 21.13 -5.83
C THR A 52 10.96 20.29 -6.82
N SER A 53 9.75 19.83 -6.45
CA SER A 53 8.88 19.03 -7.30
C SER A 53 7.90 19.97 -8.01
N ARG A 54 8.02 20.12 -9.34
CA ARG A 54 7.16 21.01 -10.12
C ARG A 54 5.81 20.36 -10.38
N VAL A 55 4.75 20.91 -9.80
CA VAL A 55 3.38 20.43 -9.99
C VAL A 55 2.55 21.46 -10.75
N GLU A 56 2.08 21.09 -11.93
CA GLU A 56 1.23 21.96 -12.75
C GLU A 56 -0.11 22.25 -12.06
N GLY A 57 -0.54 23.51 -12.09
CA GLY A 57 -1.81 23.94 -11.52
C GLY A 57 -1.81 24.23 -10.01
N LEU A 58 -0.78 23.82 -9.26
CA LEU A 58 -0.62 24.18 -7.85
C LEU A 58 0.07 25.54 -7.69
N LYS A 59 -0.43 26.35 -6.76
CA LYS A 59 0.13 27.68 -6.48
C LYS A 59 1.24 27.60 -5.45
N MET A 60 2.28 28.41 -5.65
CA MET A 60 3.30 28.68 -4.66
C MET A 60 3.22 30.12 -4.20
N VAL A 61 3.40 30.33 -2.89
CA VAL A 61 3.58 31.63 -2.25
C VAL A 61 4.87 31.55 -1.44
N ASP A 62 5.74 32.54 -1.57
CA ASP A 62 7.03 32.63 -0.87
C ASP A 62 7.89 31.35 -0.98
N GLY A 63 7.94 30.76 -2.17
CA GLY A 63 8.75 29.56 -2.45
C GLY A 63 8.18 28.27 -1.88
N SER A 64 6.92 28.26 -1.45
CA SER A 64 6.23 27.10 -0.89
C SER A 64 4.88 26.89 -1.54
N TYR A 65 4.53 25.63 -1.84
CA TYR A 65 3.14 25.29 -2.16
C TYR A 65 2.23 25.62 -0.97
N ILE A 66 1.01 26.08 -1.27
CA ILE A 66 0.02 26.47 -0.25
C ILE A 66 -1.10 25.43 -0.06
N GLU A 67 -1.19 24.46 -0.95
CA GLU A 67 -2.23 23.43 -0.97
C GLU A 67 -1.60 22.05 -1.20
N PRO A 68 -2.23 20.98 -0.69
CA PRO A 68 -1.83 19.62 -1.03
C PRO A 68 -2.14 19.29 -2.49
N ILE A 69 -1.46 18.29 -3.05
CA ILE A 69 -1.91 17.66 -4.30
C ILE A 69 -3.31 17.07 -4.08
N GLY A 70 -3.53 16.40 -2.95
CA GLY A 70 -4.84 15.98 -2.47
C GLY A 70 -5.33 14.64 -3.03
N LEU A 71 -6.63 14.40 -2.90
CA LEU A 71 -7.29 13.14 -3.22
C LEU A 71 -7.32 12.87 -4.73
N ASN A 72 -7.01 11.62 -5.09
CA ASN A 72 -7.13 11.05 -6.45
C ASN A 72 -6.48 11.91 -7.55
N LYS A 73 -5.37 12.55 -7.20
CA LYS A 73 -4.51 13.28 -8.13
C LYS A 73 -3.08 12.79 -7.96
N ASP A 74 -2.45 12.46 -9.07
CA ASP A 74 -1.04 12.08 -9.09
C ASP A 74 -0.28 12.67 -10.29
N PRO A 75 -0.11 14.01 -10.33
CA PRO A 75 0.59 14.68 -11.43
C PRO A 75 2.08 14.35 -11.51
N LEU A 76 2.66 13.75 -10.46
CA LEU A 76 4.08 13.39 -10.38
C LEU A 76 4.32 11.90 -10.65
N GLY A 77 3.28 11.09 -10.81
CA GLY A 77 3.40 9.63 -10.93
C GLY A 77 4.09 9.02 -9.71
N VAL A 78 3.79 9.53 -8.51
CA VAL A 78 4.29 8.96 -7.26
C VAL A 78 3.82 7.52 -7.11
N PHE A 79 2.57 7.23 -7.45
CA PHE A 79 1.99 5.90 -7.42
C PHE A 79 1.79 5.41 -8.85
N SER A 80 2.55 4.38 -9.22
CA SER A 80 2.55 3.84 -10.59
C SER A 80 2.61 2.32 -10.56
N VAL A 81 2.16 1.68 -11.64
CA VAL A 81 2.44 0.27 -11.91
C VAL A 81 3.55 0.20 -12.96
N VAL A 82 4.60 -0.53 -12.67
CA VAL A 82 5.76 -0.71 -13.56
C VAL A 82 6.07 -2.19 -13.72
N GLU A 83 6.77 -2.55 -14.80
CA GLU A 83 7.35 -3.88 -14.94
C GLU A 83 8.70 -3.94 -14.19
N LEU A 84 8.90 -4.97 -13.37
CA LEU A 84 10.15 -5.31 -12.71
C LEU A 84 10.36 -6.81 -12.83
N ASP A 85 11.47 -7.23 -13.44
CA ASP A 85 11.85 -8.64 -13.58
C ASP A 85 10.75 -9.52 -14.23
N GLY A 86 9.97 -8.93 -15.15
CA GLY A 86 8.87 -9.61 -15.85
C GLY A 86 7.52 -9.60 -15.12
N GLU A 87 7.43 -8.95 -13.96
CA GLU A 87 6.22 -8.85 -13.14
C GLU A 87 5.74 -7.41 -13.02
N SER A 88 4.43 -7.20 -12.99
CA SER A 88 3.86 -5.90 -12.63
C SER A 88 4.02 -5.66 -11.13
N VAL A 89 4.55 -4.51 -10.75
CA VAL A 89 4.69 -4.10 -9.34
C VAL A 89 4.19 -2.69 -9.12
N ILE A 90 3.67 -2.42 -7.91
CA ILE A 90 3.40 -1.05 -7.47
C ILE A 90 4.72 -0.37 -7.16
N ARG A 91 5.01 0.74 -7.84
CA ARG A 91 6.14 1.62 -7.56
C ARG A 91 5.67 2.89 -6.90
N ILE A 92 6.20 3.14 -5.71
CA ILE A 92 6.06 4.40 -4.97
C ILE A 92 7.37 5.20 -5.13
N SER A 93 7.34 6.32 -5.85
CA SER A 93 8.56 7.07 -6.20
C SER A 93 9.16 7.85 -5.02
N GLY A 94 8.31 8.28 -4.08
CA GLY A 94 8.70 9.14 -2.96
C GLY A 94 8.96 10.61 -3.32
N GLU A 95 8.65 11.05 -4.55
CA GLU A 95 8.85 12.46 -4.98
C GLU A 95 7.98 13.47 -4.23
N THR A 96 6.88 12.99 -3.66
CA THR A 96 6.07 13.68 -2.68
C THR A 96 5.54 12.64 -1.70
N PHE A 97 5.41 13.03 -0.43
CA PHE A 97 4.79 12.14 0.56
C PHE A 97 3.30 11.98 0.26
N GLY A 98 2.82 10.74 0.36
CA GLY A 98 1.43 10.41 0.12
C GLY A 98 1.10 9.01 0.64
N ILE A 99 -0.18 8.67 0.55
CA ILE A 99 -0.75 7.37 0.87
C ILE A 99 -1.42 6.77 -0.36
N LEU A 100 -1.32 5.45 -0.46
CA LEU A 100 -2.14 4.60 -1.32
C LEU A 100 -3.00 3.75 -0.39
N VAL A 101 -4.31 3.88 -0.48
CA VAL A 101 -5.26 3.33 0.49
C VAL A 101 -6.28 2.45 -0.21
N THR A 102 -6.60 1.29 0.38
CA THR A 102 -7.66 0.42 -0.16
C THR A 102 -9.01 1.14 -0.09
N ASN A 103 -9.83 0.97 -1.12
CA ASN A 103 -11.23 1.42 -1.09
C ASN A 103 -12.05 0.62 -0.07
N GLU A 104 -11.71 -0.66 0.08
CA GLU A 104 -12.33 -1.56 1.05
C GLU A 104 -11.73 -1.40 2.43
N SER A 105 -12.53 -1.71 3.46
CA SER A 105 -12.10 -1.77 4.86
C SER A 105 -12.02 -3.21 5.33
N PHE A 106 -11.00 -3.52 6.12
CA PHE A 106 -10.74 -4.85 6.67
C PHE A 106 -10.58 -4.77 8.19
N GLU A 107 -11.03 -5.83 8.87
CA GLU A 107 -10.91 -5.94 10.33
C GLU A 107 -9.87 -7.00 10.74
N ASN A 108 -10.29 -8.26 10.85
CA ASN A 108 -9.47 -9.40 11.20
C ASN A 108 -8.91 -10.03 9.92
N TYR A 109 -7.61 -9.91 9.70
CA TYR A 109 -6.97 -10.44 8.51
C TYR A 109 -5.52 -10.85 8.79
N HIS A 110 -4.98 -11.67 7.89
CA HIS A 110 -3.56 -11.88 7.74
C HIS A 110 -3.13 -11.16 6.46
N PHE A 111 -2.16 -10.27 6.56
CA PHE A 111 -1.67 -9.47 5.42
C PHE A 111 -0.22 -9.81 5.14
N THR A 112 0.10 -10.03 3.86
CA THR A 112 1.44 -10.32 3.38
C THR A 112 1.74 -9.44 2.18
N LEU A 113 2.98 -8.97 2.08
CA LEU A 113 3.50 -8.27 0.91
C LEU A 113 4.99 -8.56 0.74
N GLU A 114 5.47 -8.41 -0.48
CA GLU A 114 6.90 -8.33 -0.78
C GLU A 114 7.24 -6.91 -1.23
N PHE A 115 8.41 -6.41 -0.83
CA PHE A 115 8.86 -5.07 -1.22
C PHE A 115 10.34 -5.07 -1.59
N LYS A 116 10.74 -4.06 -2.35
CA LYS A 116 12.12 -3.81 -2.76
C LYS A 116 12.42 -2.33 -2.69
N TRP A 117 13.64 -1.99 -2.27
CA TRP A 117 14.10 -0.61 -2.27
C TRP A 117 14.43 -0.12 -3.67
N GLY A 118 13.86 1.02 -4.04
CA GLY A 118 14.32 1.80 -5.19
C GLY A 118 15.61 2.58 -4.88
N GLU A 119 16.32 3.03 -5.92
CA GLU A 119 17.59 3.74 -5.73
C GLU A 119 17.41 5.24 -5.49
N LYS A 120 16.48 5.86 -6.24
CA LYS A 120 16.25 7.30 -6.23
C LYS A 120 15.58 7.74 -4.93
N LYS A 121 16.08 8.83 -4.36
CA LYS A 121 15.50 9.56 -3.24
C LYS A 121 15.24 11.00 -3.65
N TYR A 122 14.37 11.67 -2.92
CA TYR A 122 13.94 13.04 -3.20
C TYR A 122 14.00 13.90 -1.94
N PRO A 123 14.10 15.24 -2.05
CA PRO A 123 13.97 16.13 -0.91
C PRO A 123 12.65 15.88 -0.18
N PRO A 124 12.60 16.04 1.15
CA PRO A 124 13.69 16.41 2.05
C PRO A 124 14.54 15.21 2.50
N ARG A 125 14.39 14.04 1.87
CA ARG A 125 15.00 12.76 2.28
C ARG A 125 16.10 12.26 1.35
N GLU A 126 16.75 13.14 0.58
CA GLU A 126 17.84 12.76 -0.34
C GLU A 126 19.00 12.07 0.39
N ASP A 127 19.33 12.51 1.59
CA ASP A 127 20.41 11.96 2.42
C ASP A 127 19.90 11.13 3.61
N GLN A 128 18.59 10.93 3.71
CA GLN A 128 17.97 10.15 4.77
C GLN A 128 17.80 8.68 4.37
N LYS A 129 17.50 7.84 5.37
CA LYS A 129 17.07 6.45 5.15
C LYS A 129 15.85 6.39 4.25
N ARG A 130 15.77 5.36 3.40
CA ARG A 130 14.56 5.01 2.66
C ARG A 130 13.47 4.61 3.65
N ASP A 131 12.25 5.10 3.41
CA ASP A 131 11.20 5.16 4.41
C ASP A 131 9.84 5.01 3.74
N SER A 132 9.02 4.12 4.29
CA SER A 132 7.66 3.78 3.89
C SER A 132 6.98 3.10 5.09
N GLY A 133 5.74 2.66 4.95
CA GLY A 133 5.06 2.00 6.05
C GLY A 133 3.74 1.40 5.63
N ILE A 134 3.30 0.41 6.40
CA ILE A 134 1.95 -0.14 6.29
C ILE A 134 1.13 0.43 7.43
N CYS A 135 0.27 1.39 7.10
CA CYS A 135 -0.73 1.92 8.03
C CYS A 135 -1.97 1.04 8.01
N TYR A 136 -2.24 0.36 9.12
CA TYR A 136 -3.38 -0.52 9.28
C TYR A 136 -4.41 0.03 10.26
N HIS A 137 -5.66 -0.41 10.06
CA HIS A 137 -6.85 0.10 10.76
C HIS A 137 -6.94 1.63 10.68
N SER A 138 -6.64 2.17 9.50
CA SER A 138 -6.67 3.59 9.20
C SER A 138 -8.09 4.15 9.26
N PHE A 139 -8.28 5.33 9.88
CA PHE A 139 -9.58 5.98 10.00
C PHE A 139 -9.49 7.52 10.02
N GLY A 140 -10.63 8.18 9.76
CA GLY A 140 -10.72 9.63 9.68
C GLY A 140 -10.17 10.20 8.38
N GLU A 141 -9.94 11.51 8.35
CA GLU A 141 -9.48 12.23 7.15
C GLU A 141 -8.00 11.96 6.83
N GLU A 142 -7.66 12.04 5.55
CA GLU A 142 -6.27 12.05 5.10
C GLU A 142 -5.55 13.31 5.60
N GLY A 143 -4.24 13.21 5.77
CA GLY A 143 -3.45 14.32 6.29
C GLY A 143 -3.66 14.65 7.77
N ALA A 144 -4.44 13.86 8.52
CA ALA A 144 -4.63 14.00 9.95
C ALA A 144 -3.30 14.06 10.73
N GLN A 145 -2.27 13.34 10.28
CA GLN A 145 -0.92 13.41 10.85
C GLN A 145 0.09 13.90 9.81
N GLY A 146 0.81 14.98 10.16
CA GLY A 146 1.89 15.53 9.34
C GLY A 146 1.46 16.04 7.96
N GLY A 147 0.15 16.23 7.73
CA GLY A 147 -0.41 16.56 6.43
C GLY A 147 -0.35 15.42 5.41
N VAL A 148 -0.02 14.19 5.82
CA VAL A 148 0.04 13.00 4.93
C VAL A 148 -0.90 11.89 5.43
N TRP A 149 -0.67 11.41 6.65
CA TRP A 149 -1.23 10.14 7.11
C TRP A 149 -2.64 10.30 7.67
N MET A 150 -3.47 9.27 7.48
CA MET A 150 -4.67 9.05 8.28
C MET A 150 -4.28 8.59 9.69
N LYS A 151 -5.23 8.66 10.63
CA LYS A 151 -5.05 8.06 11.96
C LYS A 151 -4.96 6.55 11.81
N SER A 152 -3.94 5.91 12.38
CA SER A 152 -3.64 4.50 12.16
C SER A 152 -2.64 3.95 13.17
N VAL A 153 -2.39 2.64 13.11
CA VAL A 153 -1.16 2.05 13.61
C VAL A 153 -0.31 1.69 12.40
N GLU A 154 0.99 1.94 12.47
CA GLU A 154 1.93 1.72 11.38
C GLU A 154 2.88 0.57 11.72
N CYS A 155 3.02 -0.36 10.78
CA CYS A 155 4.14 -1.29 10.71
C CYS A 155 5.20 -0.65 9.80
N GLN A 156 6.30 -0.24 10.41
CA GLN A 156 7.37 0.52 9.76
C GLN A 156 8.01 -0.28 8.62
N ILE A 157 8.30 0.39 7.51
CA ILE A 157 9.16 -0.12 6.45
C ILE A 157 10.21 0.97 6.18
N GLN A 158 11.23 1.03 7.03
CA GLN A 158 12.39 1.90 6.87
C GLN A 158 13.68 1.10 7.03
N GLU A 159 14.76 1.59 6.41
CA GLU A 159 16.08 0.97 6.53
C GLU A 159 16.52 0.87 8.02
N GLY A 160 16.56 -0.36 8.53
CA GLY A 160 17.07 -0.69 9.85
C GLY A 160 16.02 -0.88 10.95
N ASP A 161 14.74 -0.66 10.66
CA ASP A 161 13.62 -0.75 11.63
C ASP A 161 12.31 -1.25 10.97
N VAL A 162 12.42 -1.99 9.86
CA VAL A 162 11.28 -2.73 9.27
C VAL A 162 10.61 -3.59 10.34
N GLY A 163 9.30 -3.46 10.50
CA GLY A 163 8.47 -4.19 11.45
C GLY A 163 8.22 -3.48 12.78
N ASP A 164 8.87 -2.34 13.03
CA ASP A 164 8.59 -1.53 14.22
C ASP A 164 7.15 -1.00 14.21
N LEU A 165 6.51 -0.94 15.37
CA LEU A 165 5.16 -0.41 15.53
C LEU A 165 5.21 1.07 15.88
N TRP A 166 4.37 1.86 15.19
CA TRP A 166 4.12 3.27 15.49
C TRP A 166 2.63 3.56 15.68
N CYS A 167 2.26 4.23 16.77
CA CYS A 167 0.92 4.81 16.91
C CYS A 167 0.86 6.15 16.16
N VAL A 168 0.16 6.17 15.02
CA VAL A 168 -0.02 7.34 14.15
C VAL A 168 -1.34 8.05 14.48
N ASN A 169 -1.28 9.06 15.35
CA ASN A 169 -2.36 9.99 15.70
C ASN A 169 -3.68 9.35 16.19
N ALA A 170 -4.10 9.75 17.39
CA ALA A 170 -5.33 9.29 18.06
C ALA A 170 -5.45 7.77 18.19
N THR A 171 -4.30 7.08 18.14
CA THR A 171 -4.21 5.63 18.29
C THR A 171 -3.44 5.26 19.55
N THR A 172 -3.85 4.15 20.12
CA THR A 172 -3.15 3.45 21.19
C THR A 172 -2.97 2.00 20.78
N ALA A 173 -1.89 1.38 21.24
CA ALA A 173 -1.62 -0.04 21.04
C ALA A 173 -1.18 -0.64 22.37
N GLN A 174 -1.63 -1.86 22.65
CA GLN A 174 -1.11 -2.64 23.78
C GLN A 174 -0.23 -3.75 23.22
N VAL A 175 1.04 -3.75 23.63
CA VAL A 175 2.05 -4.66 23.10
C VAL A 175 2.84 -5.23 24.28
N ASN A 176 3.06 -6.54 24.27
CA ASN A 176 3.97 -7.17 25.22
C ASN A 176 5.41 -6.79 24.88
N ILE A 177 6.16 -6.34 25.86
CA ILE A 177 7.53 -5.85 25.66
C ILE A 177 8.49 -6.43 26.69
N SER A 178 9.79 -6.46 26.36
CA SER A 178 10.84 -6.56 27.36
C SER A 178 10.84 -5.31 28.26
N ASP A 179 11.64 -5.31 29.32
CA ASP A 179 11.72 -4.20 30.29
C ASP A 179 11.70 -2.83 29.58
N PRO A 180 10.80 -1.89 29.94
CA PRO A 180 10.74 -0.55 29.37
C PRO A 180 12.09 0.19 29.33
N GLU A 181 13.00 -0.09 30.25
CA GLU A 181 14.37 0.46 30.26
C GLU A 181 15.21 0.01 29.05
N GLU A 182 14.85 -1.11 28.42
CA GLU A 182 15.50 -1.69 27.25
C GLU A 182 14.94 -1.21 25.90
N ARG A 183 14.35 0.00 25.87
CA ARG A 183 13.91 0.68 24.63
C ARG A 183 12.68 0.08 23.97
N PHE A 184 11.75 -0.48 24.76
CA PHE A 184 10.43 -0.92 24.29
C PHE A 184 10.48 -1.93 23.13
N ILE A 185 11.20 -3.04 23.33
CA ILE A 185 11.34 -4.12 22.33
C ILE A 185 10.21 -5.13 22.53
N TYR A 186 9.56 -5.57 21.45
CA TYR A 186 8.53 -6.60 21.49
C TYR A 186 9.04 -7.90 22.12
N ASP A 187 8.29 -8.44 23.08
CA ASP A 187 8.53 -9.75 23.69
C ASP A 187 7.16 -10.37 24.03
N PRO A 188 6.72 -11.45 23.36
CA PRO A 188 5.42 -12.07 23.61
C PRO A 188 5.26 -12.60 25.04
N SER A 189 6.36 -12.84 25.76
CA SER A 189 6.36 -13.29 27.16
C SER A 189 6.43 -12.15 28.18
N GLY A 190 6.73 -10.93 27.72
CA GLY A 190 6.89 -9.76 28.55
C GLY A 190 5.57 -9.15 29.04
N PRO A 191 5.61 -8.20 29.98
CA PRO A 191 4.42 -7.47 30.43
C PRO A 191 3.80 -6.64 29.31
N LEU A 192 2.48 -6.48 29.38
CA LEU A 192 1.74 -5.62 28.46
C LEU A 192 2.04 -4.15 28.75
N HIS A 193 2.42 -3.39 27.72
CA HIS A 193 2.64 -1.95 27.77
C HIS A 193 1.70 -1.22 26.82
N THR A 194 1.22 -0.03 27.23
CA THR A 194 0.35 0.81 26.41
C THR A 194 1.16 1.89 25.72
N PHE A 195 1.18 1.85 24.39
CA PHE A 195 1.68 2.90 23.52
C PHE A 195 0.56 3.88 23.18
N ASP A 196 0.86 5.18 23.17
CA ASP A 196 -0.07 6.28 22.85
C ASP A 196 0.66 7.28 21.96
N TRP A 197 0.03 7.69 20.86
CA TRP A 197 0.58 8.69 19.94
C TRP A 197 1.06 9.99 20.61
N ARG A 198 0.47 10.36 21.77
CA ARG A 198 0.83 11.56 22.56
C ARG A 198 2.05 11.37 23.47
N ASN A 199 2.43 10.13 23.76
CA ASN A 199 3.48 9.76 24.71
C ASN A 199 4.51 8.82 24.03
N VAL A 200 4.81 7.68 24.66
CA VAL A 200 5.61 6.62 24.05
C VAL A 200 4.74 5.94 22.99
N ARG A 201 5.14 6.08 21.73
CA ARG A 201 4.34 5.66 20.56
C ARG A 201 5.04 4.65 19.65
N HIS A 202 6.25 4.24 20.02
CA HIS A 202 7.14 3.43 19.20
C HIS A 202 7.54 2.18 19.99
N CYS A 203 7.24 1.01 19.42
CA CYS A 203 7.73 -0.27 19.88
C CYS A 203 8.62 -0.87 18.81
N LYS A 204 9.81 -1.32 19.20
CA LYS A 204 10.73 -1.99 18.29
C LYS A 204 10.30 -3.42 18.08
N ARG A 205 10.37 -3.92 16.85
CA ARG A 205 10.23 -5.35 16.64
C ARG A 205 11.32 -6.12 17.36
N SER A 206 11.03 -7.37 17.69
CA SER A 206 12.08 -8.30 18.08
C SER A 206 12.87 -8.74 16.85
N ILE A 207 14.12 -9.16 17.06
CA ILE A 207 14.89 -9.89 16.06
C ILE A 207 14.57 -11.40 16.15
N ASP A 208 14.07 -11.84 17.31
CA ASP A 208 13.84 -13.25 17.62
C ASP A 208 12.43 -13.75 17.24
N PHE A 209 11.53 -12.84 16.87
CA PHE A 209 10.14 -13.08 16.49
C PHE A 209 9.79 -12.30 15.22
#